data_AF-A0A096KJM3-F1
#
_entry.id   AF-A0A096KJM3-F1
#
_cell.length_a   1.000
_cell.length_b   1.000
_cell.length_c   1.000
_cell.angle_alpha   90.00
_cell.angle_beta   90.00
_cell.angle_gamma   90.00
#
_symmetry.space_group_name_H-M   'P 1'
#
loop_
_entity.id
_entity.type
_entity.pdbx_description
1 polymer ?
#
loop_
_entity_poly.entity_id
_entity_poly.type
_entity_poly.pdbx_seq_one_letter_code
_entity_poly.pdbx_strand_id
1 'polypeptide(L)'
;MADRKKKPGHDDAWWAAQRHAYIEKNDILLSDYPSWEWVSPYDFWRTIFPDGFLQPRGEVVPWHERGGGHPNGIAIQITHKTKTVKTKTGIEHDVPVIERFTLTDDLDGVEERVVDSNRKNESVFCAPVSYFGKSRVAANARFLHAFAIDLDGVGVQELKNMLKQFRNGRDPKFAADKWVSLPQPTFLVNSGTGFHLYYVLDQPIPLIPRIVPFVQEIKAMLTDYIWRDTVSTLEDVQHQGIYQPFRMPGTPTKLNGKAAGSKIKDKYEAVAFVHNGEDGKPWRCSLDYLLGYAGVRGGKDRAELIELMRTAGRTPIERAKKLWPEWYQARIVEGKAPGRWTCKRDLYDWWLGQVETKATDHHRYWCLNVLAAYARKCGIPYDELEADALALVPTLEGLTVREDNHFTEDHALAAIEAYYDPIIHKLTRERIERRTAIELPKNKRNGRKQAVHLARARTVQEFDDPDGAWRNKDGAPTKADLVREYAAEHPDANHSEIARALGISRPTVIKWLKDVPKGATEPEKPKPDDLYELYNPAMVELRAALDQYSLSANDRGYLSPPQSAMTRL
;
A
#
# COMPACT_ATOMS: atom_id res chain seq x y z
N MET A 1 4.06 38.18 -4.17
CA MET A 1 4.97 37.07 -3.85
C MET A 1 5.28 37.17 -2.36
N ALA A 2 4.65 36.33 -1.53
CA ALA A 2 4.89 36.36 -0.09
C ALA A 2 6.25 35.72 0.20
N ASP A 3 7.10 36.49 0.87
CA ASP A 3 8.45 36.13 1.27
C ASP A 3 8.39 34.89 2.19
N ARG A 4 8.96 33.77 1.73
CA ARG A 4 9.13 32.57 2.57
C ARG A 4 10.14 32.93 3.66
N LYS A 5 9.64 33.39 4.81
CA LYS A 5 10.42 33.59 6.04
C LYS A 5 11.37 32.39 6.23
N LYS A 6 12.66 32.58 5.98
CA LYS A 6 13.71 31.67 6.45
C LYS A 6 13.51 31.55 7.96
N LYS A 7 13.28 30.33 8.47
CA LYS A 7 13.28 30.08 9.91
C LYS A 7 14.58 30.68 10.49
N PRO A 8 14.52 31.47 11.58
CA PRO A 8 15.72 32.04 12.18
C PRO A 8 16.68 30.89 12.53
N GLY A 9 17.95 31.04 12.17
CA GLY A 9 18.97 30.05 12.50
C GLY A 9 19.14 29.94 14.02
N HIS A 10 19.46 28.74 14.52
CA HIS A 10 19.79 28.54 15.93
C HIS A 10 21.14 29.18 16.25
N ASP A 11 21.19 30.00 17.29
CA ASP A 11 22.42 30.61 17.80
C ASP A 11 23.17 29.67 18.76
N ASP A 12 24.38 30.07 19.17
CA ASP A 12 25.23 29.26 20.05
C ASP A 12 24.61 29.04 21.44
N ALA A 13 23.87 30.03 21.94
CA ALA A 13 23.15 29.96 23.21
C ALA A 13 22.07 28.88 23.18
N TRP A 14 21.31 28.79 22.07
CA TRP A 14 20.33 27.75 21.87
C TRP A 14 20.98 26.36 21.88
N TRP A 15 22.10 26.16 21.18
CA TRP A 15 22.81 24.89 21.18
C TRP A 15 23.38 24.50 22.55
N ALA A 16 23.84 25.49 23.34
CA ALA A 16 24.26 25.26 24.72
C ALA A 16 23.08 24.79 25.58
N ALA A 17 21.93 25.47 25.48
CA ALA A 17 20.71 25.08 26.19
C ALA A 17 20.24 23.66 25.81
N GLN A 18 20.30 23.28 24.53
CA GLN A 18 19.96 21.92 24.09
C GLN A 18 20.90 20.86 24.66
N ARG A 19 22.20 21.15 24.76
CA ARG A 19 23.18 20.24 25.39
C ARG A 19 22.93 20.08 26.89
N HIS A 20 22.62 21.16 27.60
CA HIS A 20 22.24 21.07 29.02
C HIS A 20 20.96 20.26 29.20
N ALA A 21 19.91 20.55 28.42
CA ALA A 21 18.66 19.80 28.46
C ALA A 21 18.86 18.32 28.10
N TYR A 22 19.76 17.99 27.18
CA TYR A 22 20.10 16.60 26.86
C TYR A 22 20.66 15.85 28.07
N ILE A 23 21.61 16.46 28.80
CA ILE A 23 22.21 15.87 30.00
C ILE A 23 21.15 15.68 31.08
N GLU A 24 20.37 16.72 31.37
CA GLU A 24 19.33 16.68 32.41
C GLU A 24 18.25 15.62 32.11
N LYS A 25 17.85 15.45 30.85
CA LYS A 25 16.91 14.41 30.44
C LYS A 25 17.46 12.99 30.68
N ASN A 26 18.76 12.77 30.45
CA ASN A 26 19.39 11.49 30.74
C ASN A 26 19.48 11.26 32.25
N ASP A 27 19.86 12.28 33.02
CA ASP A 27 19.95 12.20 34.48
C ASP A 27 18.59 11.83 35.09
N ILE A 28 17.51 12.49 34.67
CA ILE A 28 16.13 12.17 35.13
C ILE A 28 15.78 10.70 34.88
N LEU A 29 16.13 10.15 33.71
CA LEU A 29 15.84 8.75 33.39
C LEU A 29 16.69 7.79 34.22
N LEU A 30 17.92 8.16 34.59
CA LEU A 30 18.82 7.35 35.40
C LEU A 30 18.54 7.44 36.91
N SER A 31 18.12 8.60 37.43
CA SER A 31 17.98 8.84 38.86
C SER A 31 16.52 8.78 39.36
N ASP A 32 15.61 9.45 38.66
CA ASP A 32 14.28 9.77 39.19
C ASP A 32 13.22 8.72 38.80
N TYR A 33 13.53 7.90 37.80
CA TYR A 33 12.62 6.90 37.23
C TYR A 33 13.29 5.53 37.09
N PRO A 34 13.52 4.79 38.20
CA PRO A 34 14.25 3.51 38.19
C PRO A 34 13.59 2.40 37.37
N SER A 35 12.35 2.60 36.89
CA SER A 35 11.70 1.70 35.94
C SER A 35 12.24 1.79 34.51
N TRP A 36 13.17 2.72 34.25
CA TRP A 36 13.90 2.86 33.00
C TRP A 36 15.38 2.58 33.25
N GLU A 37 15.94 1.66 32.48
CA GLU A 37 17.34 1.26 32.61
C GLU A 37 18.11 1.63 31.34
N TRP A 38 19.35 2.06 31.47
CA TRP A 38 20.21 2.24 30.30
C TRP A 38 20.40 0.91 29.58
N VAL A 39 20.38 0.92 28.24
CA VAL A 39 20.61 -0.27 27.43
C VAL A 39 21.72 -0.03 26.42
N SER A 40 22.60 -1.03 26.25
CA SER A 40 23.68 -0.96 25.28
C SER A 40 23.15 -0.94 23.84
N PRO A 41 23.90 -0.39 22.87
CA PRO A 41 23.51 -0.45 21.46
C PRO A 41 23.29 -1.88 20.96
N TYR A 42 24.10 -2.83 21.43
CA TYR A 42 23.96 -4.25 21.09
C TYR A 42 22.64 -4.80 21.62
N ASP A 43 22.35 -4.66 22.91
CA ASP A 43 21.14 -5.20 23.54
C ASP A 43 19.86 -4.55 23.00
N PHE A 44 19.92 -3.26 22.65
CA PHE A 44 18.83 -2.55 21.98
C PHE A 44 18.47 -3.24 20.65
N TRP A 45 19.47 -3.48 19.79
CA TRP A 45 19.22 -4.12 18.50
C TRP A 45 18.96 -5.61 18.61
N ARG A 46 19.54 -6.31 19.58
CA ARG A 46 19.22 -7.72 19.89
C ARG A 46 17.78 -7.89 20.37
N THR A 47 17.25 -6.89 21.06
CA THR A 47 15.83 -6.87 21.43
C THR A 47 14.96 -6.70 20.18
N ILE A 48 15.32 -5.79 19.27
CA ILE A 48 14.55 -5.55 18.03
C ILE A 48 14.69 -6.72 17.04
N PHE A 49 15.87 -7.30 16.93
CA PHE A 49 16.22 -8.43 16.06
C PHE A 49 16.71 -9.59 16.95
N PRO A 50 15.79 -10.47 17.39
CA PRO A 50 16.14 -11.60 18.23
C PRO A 50 17.20 -12.52 17.58
N ASP A 51 17.96 -13.21 18.42
CA ASP A 51 18.91 -14.23 18.00
C ASP A 51 18.29 -15.26 17.03
N GLY A 52 19.01 -15.58 15.96
CA GLY A 52 18.56 -16.45 14.87
C GLY A 52 17.54 -15.83 13.92
N PHE A 53 17.17 -14.56 14.08
CA PHE A 53 16.21 -13.91 13.19
C PHE A 53 16.89 -13.41 11.90
N LEU A 54 18.06 -12.79 12.02
CA LEU A 54 18.78 -12.25 10.87
C LEU A 54 19.67 -13.33 10.23
N GLN A 55 20.24 -13.00 9.08
CA GLN A 55 21.17 -13.89 8.40
C GLN A 55 22.51 -13.97 9.14
N PRO A 56 23.04 -15.18 9.39
CA PRO A 56 24.40 -15.34 9.87
C PRO A 56 25.42 -14.77 8.89
N ARG A 57 26.49 -14.19 9.43
CA ARG A 57 27.54 -13.57 8.64
C ARG A 57 28.34 -14.63 7.88
N GLY A 58 28.56 -14.38 6.59
CA GLY A 58 29.37 -15.25 5.74
C GLY A 58 28.69 -16.53 5.26
N GLU A 59 27.44 -16.78 5.67
CA GLU A 59 26.69 -17.96 5.23
C GLU A 59 26.19 -17.81 3.79
N VAL A 60 26.37 -18.88 3.00
CA VAL A 60 25.82 -18.97 1.64
C VAL A 60 24.33 -19.26 1.78
N VAL A 61 23.51 -18.34 1.27
CA VAL A 61 22.06 -18.47 1.34
C VAL A 61 21.56 -19.42 0.26
N PRO A 62 20.86 -20.51 0.62
CA PRO A 62 20.25 -21.40 -0.35
C PRO A 62 18.94 -20.79 -0.86
N TRP A 63 19.00 -19.68 -1.61
CA TRP A 63 17.82 -18.94 -2.11
C TRP A 63 16.85 -19.78 -2.97
N HIS A 64 17.34 -20.92 -3.47
CA HIS A 64 16.60 -21.87 -4.28
C HIS A 64 15.81 -22.89 -3.44
N GLU A 65 16.08 -22.97 -2.13
CA GLU A 65 15.36 -23.84 -1.22
C GLU A 65 14.20 -23.09 -0.56
N ARG A 66 13.13 -23.84 -0.30
CA ARG A 66 11.96 -23.33 0.39
C ARG A 66 12.33 -22.96 1.84
N GLY A 67 12.16 -21.70 2.21
CA GLY A 67 12.63 -21.18 3.50
C GLY A 67 14.10 -20.78 3.51
N GLY A 68 14.77 -20.80 2.35
CA GLY A 68 16.15 -20.38 2.19
C GLY A 68 16.33 -18.88 2.40
N GLY A 69 17.18 -18.54 3.38
CA GLY A 69 17.61 -17.17 3.65
C GLY A 69 16.83 -16.47 4.75
N HIS A 70 17.58 -15.74 5.57
CA HIS A 70 17.07 -14.87 6.62
C HIS A 70 17.14 -13.41 6.17
N PRO A 71 16.24 -12.54 6.63
CA PRO A 71 16.33 -11.12 6.35
C PRO A 71 17.52 -10.49 7.11
N ASN A 72 17.90 -9.28 6.76
CA ASN A 72 18.97 -8.53 7.39
C ASN A 72 18.46 -7.18 7.90
N GLY A 73 19.12 -6.63 8.92
CA GLY A 73 18.99 -5.21 9.25
C GLY A 73 19.78 -4.36 8.27
N ILE A 74 19.37 -3.10 8.06
CA ILE A 74 20.12 -2.17 7.19
C ILE A 74 20.34 -0.85 7.92
N ALA A 75 21.59 -0.61 8.31
CA ALA A 75 22.04 0.67 8.83
C ALA A 75 22.57 1.56 7.70
N ILE A 76 22.36 2.87 7.83
CA ILE A 76 22.86 3.89 6.90
C ILE A 76 23.68 4.92 7.66
N GLN A 77 24.86 5.23 7.15
CA GLN A 77 25.75 6.26 7.72
C GLN A 77 25.81 7.44 6.76
N ILE A 78 25.45 8.62 7.26
CA ILE A 78 25.57 9.87 6.51
C ILE A 78 26.99 10.39 6.75
N THR A 79 27.82 10.31 5.71
CA THR A 79 29.24 10.67 5.81
C THR A 79 29.48 12.16 5.56
N HIS A 80 30.65 12.65 5.95
CA HIS A 80 31.09 14.02 5.61
C HIS A 80 31.57 14.16 4.17
N LYS A 81 31.77 13.04 3.45
CA LYS A 81 32.10 13.07 2.02
C LYS A 81 30.87 13.53 1.23
N THR A 82 31.05 14.44 0.29
CA THR A 82 29.98 14.89 -0.60
C THR A 82 30.17 14.34 -2.01
N LYS A 83 29.07 14.26 -2.75
CA LYS A 83 29.06 14.02 -4.19
C LYS A 83 28.12 15.01 -4.86
N THR A 84 28.49 15.46 -6.05
CA THR A 84 27.64 16.34 -6.85
C THR A 84 26.57 15.52 -7.58
N VAL A 85 25.32 15.94 -7.45
CA VAL A 85 24.18 15.34 -8.17
C VAL A 85 23.46 16.40 -8.98
N LYS A 86 23.07 16.04 -10.21
CA LYS A 86 22.21 16.88 -11.04
C LYS A 86 20.75 16.56 -10.74
N THR A 87 19.96 17.58 -10.41
CA THR A 87 18.51 17.44 -10.30
C THR A 87 17.89 17.25 -11.69
N LYS A 88 16.62 16.84 -11.73
CA LYS A 88 15.84 16.77 -12.98
C LYS A 88 15.74 18.13 -13.71
N THR A 89 16.01 19.23 -13.01
CA THR A 89 16.02 20.60 -13.56
C THR A 89 17.43 21.04 -13.98
N GLY A 90 18.43 20.15 -13.97
CA GLY A 90 19.80 20.44 -14.38
C GLY A 90 20.65 21.18 -13.33
N ILE A 91 20.11 21.44 -12.13
CA ILE A 91 20.83 22.15 -11.06
C ILE A 91 21.74 21.15 -10.33
N GLU A 92 23.01 21.51 -10.18
CA GLU A 92 23.98 20.74 -9.42
C GLU A 92 23.90 21.06 -7.94
N HIS A 93 23.84 20.02 -7.10
CA HIS A 93 23.89 20.15 -5.65
C HIS A 93 24.85 19.11 -5.08
N ASP A 94 25.63 19.52 -4.09
CA ASP A 94 26.43 18.60 -3.30
C ASP A 94 25.58 17.96 -2.21
N VAL A 95 25.53 16.63 -2.23
CA VAL A 95 24.82 15.82 -1.24
C VAL A 95 25.81 14.89 -0.53
N PRO A 96 25.60 14.61 0.77
CA PRO A 96 26.39 13.63 1.48
C PRO A 96 26.37 12.25 0.82
N VAL A 97 27.51 11.57 0.82
CA VAL A 97 27.60 10.15 0.48
C VAL A 97 26.99 9.34 1.62
N ILE A 98 26.04 8.48 1.28
CA ILE A 98 25.36 7.60 2.22
C ILE A 98 25.94 6.20 2.06
N GLU A 99 26.65 5.74 3.09
CA GLU A 99 27.16 4.37 3.18
C GLU A 99 26.07 3.47 3.79
N ARG A 100 25.97 2.23 3.30
CA ARG A 100 24.96 1.25 3.72
C ARG A 100 25.64 0.02 4.28
N PHE A 101 25.16 -0.45 5.40
CA PHE A 101 25.72 -1.59 6.12
C PHE A 101 24.61 -2.60 6.42
N THR A 102 24.90 -3.84 6.11
CA THR A 102 24.04 -4.98 6.44
C THR A 102 24.34 -5.39 7.87
N LEU A 103 23.31 -5.42 8.71
CA LEU A 103 23.39 -6.01 10.05
C LEU A 103 23.02 -7.49 9.92
N THR A 104 23.98 -8.34 10.25
CA THR A 104 23.87 -9.80 10.33
C THR A 104 23.50 -10.23 11.74
N ASP A 105 23.20 -11.51 11.92
CA ASP A 105 22.68 -12.04 13.19
C ASP A 105 23.67 -11.96 14.35
N ASP A 106 24.98 -11.91 14.10
CA ASP A 106 26.00 -11.62 15.11
C ASP A 106 25.86 -10.20 15.71
N LEU A 107 25.25 -9.28 14.97
CA LEU A 107 25.17 -7.84 15.27
C LEU A 107 26.54 -7.15 15.48
N ASP A 108 27.66 -7.75 15.10
CA ASP A 108 29.00 -7.11 15.16
C ASP A 108 29.01 -5.77 14.41
N GLY A 109 28.27 -5.70 13.31
CA GLY A 109 28.09 -4.48 12.52
C GLY A 109 27.47 -3.32 13.31
N VAL A 110 26.80 -3.56 14.44
CA VAL A 110 26.30 -2.51 15.35
C VAL A 110 27.48 -1.79 16.00
N GLU A 111 28.36 -2.54 16.67
CA GLU A 111 29.49 -2.00 17.41
C GLU A 111 30.51 -1.33 16.47
N GLU A 112 30.81 -1.97 15.33
CA GLU A 112 31.69 -1.39 14.32
C GLU A 112 31.22 0.01 13.87
N ARG A 113 29.90 0.20 13.70
CA ARG A 113 29.32 1.49 13.30
C ARG A 113 29.29 2.48 14.45
N VAL A 114 29.03 2.05 15.68
CA VAL A 114 29.13 2.91 16.87
C VAL A 114 30.53 3.50 16.98
N VAL A 115 31.57 2.67 16.93
CA VAL A 115 32.97 3.11 17.03
C VAL A 115 33.36 4.01 15.87
N ASP A 116 33.09 3.60 14.63
CA ASP A 116 33.48 4.36 13.44
C ASP A 116 32.78 5.72 13.35
N SER A 117 31.46 5.73 13.58
CA SER A 117 30.65 6.94 13.50
C SER A 117 31.03 7.94 14.59
N ASN A 118 31.30 7.47 15.82
CA ASN A 118 31.81 8.31 16.87
C ASN A 118 33.14 8.93 16.48
N ARG A 119 34.12 8.14 16.03
CA ARG A 119 35.41 8.66 15.58
C ARG A 119 35.27 9.78 14.55
N LYS A 120 34.35 9.62 13.58
CA LYS A 120 34.14 10.57 12.48
C LYS A 120 33.11 11.67 12.75
N ASN A 121 32.40 11.62 13.87
CA ASN A 121 31.22 12.46 14.14
C ASN A 121 30.16 12.37 13.02
N GLU A 122 29.85 11.15 12.57
CA GLU A 122 28.89 10.88 11.49
C GLU A 122 27.61 10.29 12.07
N SER A 123 26.46 10.60 11.48
CA SER A 123 25.17 10.09 11.99
C SER A 123 24.84 8.75 11.35
N VAL A 124 24.45 7.77 12.18
CA VAL A 124 23.97 6.46 11.72
C VAL A 124 22.48 6.33 12.01
N PHE A 125 21.75 5.78 11.05
CA PHE A 125 20.33 5.53 11.16
C PHE A 125 20.00 4.09 10.80
N CYS A 126 19.03 3.50 11.48
CA CYS A 126 18.53 2.17 11.18
C CYS A 126 17.02 2.13 11.44
N ALA A 127 16.29 1.39 10.61
CA ALA A 127 14.85 1.19 10.80
C ALA A 127 14.63 -0.11 11.60
N PRO A 128 13.58 -0.20 12.43
CA PRO A 128 13.16 -1.46 13.06
C PRO A 128 12.45 -2.39 12.06
N VAL A 129 13.03 -2.53 10.87
CA VAL A 129 12.53 -3.31 9.74
C VAL A 129 13.65 -4.20 9.24
N SER A 130 13.32 -5.44 8.94
CA SER A 130 14.23 -6.41 8.32
C SER A 130 13.94 -6.55 6.83
N TYR A 131 14.98 -6.77 6.02
CA TYR A 131 14.94 -6.75 4.56
C TYR A 131 15.61 -7.99 3.98
N PHE A 132 15.07 -8.55 2.90
CA PHE A 132 15.85 -9.50 2.10
C PHE A 132 16.87 -8.77 1.22
N GLY A 133 18.09 -9.31 1.19
CA GLY A 133 19.22 -8.70 0.49
C GLY A 133 19.79 -7.47 1.19
N LYS A 134 20.49 -6.62 0.42
CA LYS A 134 21.30 -5.50 0.95
C LYS A 134 20.64 -4.12 0.81
N SER A 135 19.43 -4.06 0.28
CA SER A 135 18.78 -2.80 -0.13
C SER A 135 17.55 -2.46 0.71
N ARG A 136 17.54 -1.25 1.26
CA ARG A 136 16.43 -0.69 2.08
C ARG A 136 15.29 -0.15 1.22
N VAL A 137 14.69 -1.01 0.39
CA VAL A 137 13.55 -0.66 -0.46
C VAL A 137 12.29 -1.38 0.02
N ALA A 138 11.11 -0.77 -0.19
CA ALA A 138 9.84 -1.36 0.21
C ALA A 138 9.62 -2.76 -0.40
N ALA A 139 10.10 -2.96 -1.64
CA ALA A 139 10.08 -4.26 -2.32
C ALA A 139 10.92 -5.34 -1.63
N ASN A 140 11.84 -4.99 -0.73
CA ASN A 140 12.71 -5.93 -0.02
C ASN A 140 12.32 -6.08 1.45
N ALA A 141 11.53 -5.16 2.00
CA ALA A 141 11.11 -5.17 3.39
C ALA A 141 10.23 -6.40 3.69
N ARG A 142 10.49 -7.08 4.82
CA ARG A 142 9.82 -8.33 5.18
C ARG A 142 9.08 -8.28 6.49
N PHE A 143 9.73 -7.80 7.54
CA PHE A 143 9.11 -7.74 8.86
C PHE A 143 9.35 -6.39 9.51
N LEU A 144 8.27 -5.79 10.03
CA LEU A 144 8.33 -4.67 10.95
C LEU A 144 8.41 -5.23 12.37
N HIS A 145 9.48 -4.89 13.09
CA HIS A 145 9.77 -5.39 14.43
C HIS A 145 9.32 -4.43 15.53
N ALA A 146 9.23 -3.14 15.23
CA ALA A 146 8.74 -2.13 16.17
C ALA A 146 8.06 -0.98 15.45
N PHE A 147 7.04 -0.38 16.06
CA PHE A 147 6.64 0.98 15.70
C PHE A 147 7.61 1.95 16.37
N ALA A 148 8.28 2.76 15.56
CA ALA A 148 9.13 3.84 16.04
C ALA A 148 8.50 5.19 15.69
N ILE A 149 8.41 6.08 16.69
CA ILE A 149 7.83 7.42 16.59
C ILE A 149 8.90 8.42 17.00
N ASP A 150 9.15 9.39 16.11
CA ASP A 150 9.99 10.55 16.40
C ASP A 150 9.16 11.56 17.18
N LEU A 151 9.67 12.05 18.31
CA LEU A 151 9.10 13.17 19.05
C LEU A 151 10.16 14.26 19.16
N ASP A 152 10.00 15.31 18.36
CA ASP A 152 10.82 16.51 18.44
C ASP A 152 10.25 17.51 19.47
N GLY A 153 11.08 18.44 19.93
CA GLY A 153 10.64 19.51 20.84
C GLY A 153 10.32 19.03 22.26
N VAL A 154 10.96 17.94 22.70
CA VAL A 154 10.79 17.38 24.04
C VAL A 154 11.81 17.99 24.99
N GLY A 155 11.35 18.95 25.79
CA GLY A 155 12.11 19.49 26.93
C GLY A 155 11.97 18.62 28.18
N VAL A 156 12.50 19.12 29.29
CA VAL A 156 12.51 18.41 30.58
C VAL A 156 11.10 18.24 31.15
N GLN A 157 10.26 19.28 31.05
CA GLN A 157 8.89 19.21 31.56
C GLN A 157 8.04 18.25 30.73
N GLU A 158 8.20 18.29 29.41
CA GLU A 158 7.51 17.39 28.47
C GLU A 158 7.91 15.94 28.73
N LEU A 159 9.19 15.66 29.00
CA LEU A 159 9.65 14.33 29.42
C LEU A 159 8.96 13.88 30.73
N LYS A 160 8.93 14.73 31.77
CA LYS A 160 8.26 14.39 33.04
C LYS A 160 6.77 14.10 32.85
N ASN A 161 6.09 14.90 32.02
CA ASN A 161 4.69 14.68 31.66
C ASN A 161 4.51 13.35 30.92
N MET A 162 5.36 13.06 29.95
CA MET A 162 5.33 11.82 29.17
C MET A 162 5.54 10.58 30.06
N LEU A 163 6.53 10.60 30.95
CA LEU A 163 6.80 9.52 31.90
C LEU A 163 5.62 9.27 32.85
N LYS A 164 4.98 10.34 33.34
CA LYS A 164 3.75 10.25 34.13
C LYS A 164 2.61 9.60 33.33
N GLN A 165 2.42 9.99 32.07
CA GLN A 165 1.38 9.44 31.21
C GLN A 165 1.61 7.97 30.84
N PHE A 166 2.87 7.55 30.65
CA PHE A 166 3.20 6.13 30.48
C PHE A 166 2.84 5.30 31.72
N ARG A 167 3.17 5.82 32.91
CA ARG A 167 2.76 5.18 34.17
C ARG A 167 1.25 5.07 34.29
N ASN A 168 0.51 6.14 33.95
CA ASN A 168 -0.95 6.11 33.94
C ASN A 168 -1.51 5.09 32.94
N GLY A 169 -0.84 4.87 31.80
CA GLY A 169 -1.22 3.84 30.82
C GLY A 169 -1.04 2.40 31.31
N ARG A 170 -0.21 2.19 32.33
CA ARG A 170 -0.01 0.90 33.00
C ARG A 170 -0.88 0.70 34.23
N ASP A 171 -1.25 1.77 34.92
CA ASP A 171 -2.13 1.71 36.09
C ASP A 171 -3.57 1.40 35.66
N PRO A 172 -4.16 0.25 36.07
CA PRO A 172 -5.53 -0.11 35.70
C PRO A 172 -6.57 0.97 36.02
N LYS A 173 -6.33 1.80 37.05
CA LYS A 173 -7.23 2.90 37.44
C LYS A 173 -7.30 4.00 36.39
N PHE A 174 -6.19 4.26 35.70
CA PHE A 174 -6.06 5.36 34.74
C PHE A 174 -5.93 4.88 33.29
N ALA A 175 -5.62 3.60 33.06
CA ALA A 175 -5.39 3.04 31.73
C ALA A 175 -6.63 3.08 30.83
N ALA A 176 -7.83 3.07 31.42
CA ALA A 176 -9.10 3.27 30.71
C ALA A 176 -9.30 4.74 30.28
N ASP A 177 -8.73 5.70 31.03
CA ASP A 177 -8.76 7.11 30.68
C ASP A 177 -7.64 7.45 29.69
N LYS A 178 -7.99 7.34 28.41
CA LYS A 178 -7.11 7.63 27.28
C LYS A 178 -6.81 9.12 27.09
N TRP A 179 -7.32 10.02 27.94
CA TRP A 179 -6.94 11.42 27.94
C TRP A 179 -5.67 11.69 28.75
N VAL A 180 -5.42 10.91 29.81
CA VAL A 180 -4.29 11.10 30.74
C VAL A 180 -3.23 10.01 30.67
N SER A 181 -3.36 9.10 29.70
CA SER A 181 -2.46 7.95 29.52
C SER A 181 -1.84 7.92 28.13
N LEU A 182 -0.61 7.40 28.06
CA LEU A 182 0.08 7.07 26.82
C LEU A 182 0.43 5.57 26.80
N PRO A 183 0.53 4.94 25.62
CA PRO A 183 1.03 3.58 25.53
C PRO A 183 2.49 3.54 26.01
N GLN A 184 2.82 2.56 26.84
CA GLN A 184 4.17 2.33 27.36
C GLN A 184 5.08 1.84 26.22
N PRO A 185 6.14 2.58 25.85
CA PRO A 185 7.12 2.09 24.88
C PRO A 185 8.08 1.08 25.53
N THR A 186 8.68 0.24 24.70
CA THR A 186 9.80 -0.64 25.08
C THR A 186 11.06 0.17 25.33
N PHE A 187 11.37 1.10 24.41
CA PHE A 187 12.54 1.96 24.53
C PHE A 187 12.19 3.45 24.39
N LEU A 188 12.89 4.26 25.17
CA LEU A 188 13.05 5.70 24.96
C LEU A 188 14.48 5.97 24.53
N VAL A 189 14.65 6.54 23.34
CA VAL A 189 15.97 6.92 22.83
C VAL A 189 16.09 8.44 22.81
N ASN A 190 16.89 9.02 23.69
CA ASN A 190 17.21 10.44 23.65
C ASN A 190 18.11 10.70 22.43
N SER A 191 17.55 11.29 21.36
CA SER A 191 18.21 11.46 20.06
C SER A 191 18.98 12.78 19.94
N GLY A 192 19.09 13.53 21.04
CA GLY A 192 19.67 14.86 21.15
C GLY A 192 18.61 15.87 21.58
N THR A 193 17.89 16.42 20.59
CA THR A 193 16.86 17.46 20.79
C THR A 193 15.46 16.90 21.04
N GLY A 194 15.29 15.57 20.92
CA GLY A 194 14.00 14.89 21.03
C GLY A 194 14.15 13.46 21.53
N PHE A 195 13.08 12.68 21.42
CA PHE A 195 13.06 11.26 21.75
C PHE A 195 12.53 10.42 20.60
N HIS A 196 13.10 9.24 20.39
CA HIS A 196 12.45 8.18 19.63
C HIS A 196 11.81 7.19 20.58
N LEU A 197 10.51 6.95 20.40
CA LEU A 197 9.75 5.96 21.17
C LEU A 197 9.65 4.70 20.33
N TYR A 198 10.17 3.58 20.84
CA TYR A 198 10.07 2.28 20.18
C TYR A 198 9.07 1.39 20.93
N TYR A 199 8.05 0.94 20.20
CA TYR A 199 7.09 -0.07 20.63
C TYR A 199 7.46 -1.38 19.95
N VAL A 200 8.35 -2.16 20.59
CA VAL A 200 8.84 -3.41 20.02
C VAL A 200 7.75 -4.46 20.11
N LEU A 201 7.42 -5.08 18.99
CA LEU A 201 6.32 -6.01 18.89
C LEU A 201 6.70 -7.35 19.51
N ASP A 202 5.73 -8.00 20.15
CA ASP A 202 5.83 -9.39 20.57
C ASP A 202 5.92 -10.34 19.36
N GLN A 203 5.26 -9.97 18.25
CA GLN A 203 5.27 -10.66 16.98
C GLN A 203 5.57 -9.67 15.84
N PRO A 204 6.68 -9.84 15.09
CA PRO A 204 6.97 -9.00 13.94
C PRO A 204 5.87 -9.07 12.88
N ILE A 205 5.49 -7.93 12.29
CA ILE A 205 4.42 -7.87 11.28
C ILE A 205 5.00 -8.16 9.90
N PRO A 206 4.50 -9.17 9.17
CA PRO A 206 4.87 -9.41 7.77
C PRO A 206 4.41 -8.26 6.87
N LEU A 207 5.35 -7.63 6.16
CA LEU A 207 5.13 -6.47 5.31
C LEU A 207 4.72 -6.86 3.88
N ILE A 208 3.59 -7.55 3.79
CA ILE A 208 2.97 -7.91 2.52
C ILE A 208 2.32 -6.65 1.93
N PRO A 209 2.40 -6.38 0.60
CA PRO A 209 1.93 -5.12 0.00
C PRO A 209 0.51 -4.71 0.36
N ARG A 210 -0.38 -5.68 0.62
CA ARG A 210 -1.77 -5.41 1.01
C ARG A 210 -1.94 -4.96 2.46
N ILE A 211 -1.04 -5.36 3.36
CA ILE A 211 -1.05 -5.02 4.78
C ILE A 211 -0.38 -3.65 5.01
N VAL A 212 0.63 -3.32 4.20
CA VAL A 212 1.45 -2.10 4.35
C VAL A 212 0.64 -0.80 4.49
N PRO A 213 -0.40 -0.51 3.69
CA PRO A 213 -1.20 0.71 3.86
C PRO A 213 -1.85 0.81 5.24
N PHE A 214 -2.32 -0.32 5.77
CA PHE A 214 -2.96 -0.38 7.08
C PHE A 214 -1.97 -0.18 8.22
N VAL A 215 -0.78 -0.78 8.14
CA VAL A 215 0.26 -0.60 9.16
C VAL A 215 0.77 0.85 9.16
N GLN A 216 0.83 1.51 8.00
CA GLN A 216 1.12 2.94 7.92
C GLN A 216 0.02 3.80 8.55
N GLU A 217 -1.25 3.45 8.36
CA GLU A 217 -2.39 4.12 9.00
C GLU A 217 -2.34 3.96 10.53
N ILE A 218 -2.04 2.76 11.06
CA ILE A 218 -1.82 2.54 12.51
C ILE A 218 -0.73 3.46 13.04
N LYS A 219 0.42 3.49 12.35
CA LYS A 219 1.54 4.34 12.77
C LYS A 219 1.12 5.81 12.82
N ALA A 220 0.42 6.29 11.80
CA ALA A 220 -0.07 7.67 11.77
C ALA A 220 -1.01 7.96 12.94
N MET A 221 -1.99 7.10 13.18
CA MET A 221 -2.94 7.24 14.31
C MET A 221 -2.26 7.19 15.68
N LEU A 222 -1.26 6.31 15.85
CA LEU A 222 -0.43 6.28 17.06
C LEU A 222 0.35 7.59 17.23
N THR A 223 0.97 8.10 16.15
CA THR A 223 1.67 9.38 16.18
C THR A 223 0.73 10.51 16.56
N ASP A 224 -0.48 10.58 15.99
CA ASP A 224 -1.50 11.58 16.37
C ASP A 224 -1.89 11.46 17.84
N TYR A 225 -2.05 10.24 18.33
CA TYR A 225 -2.46 10.01 19.71
C TYR A 225 -1.37 10.42 20.71
N ILE A 226 -0.11 10.12 20.40
CA ILE A 226 1.05 10.38 21.27
C ILE A 226 1.47 11.84 21.19
N TRP A 227 1.50 12.43 20.00
CA TRP A 227 1.93 13.82 19.80
C TRP A 227 0.86 14.79 20.31
N ARG A 228 1.02 15.21 21.57
CA ARG A 228 0.16 16.17 22.26
C ARG A 228 1.00 17.36 22.73
N ASP A 229 0.33 18.49 22.93
CA ASP A 229 0.89 19.71 23.51
C ASP A 229 1.58 19.48 24.88
N THR A 230 1.15 18.48 25.63
CA THR A 230 1.76 18.11 26.93
C THR A 230 3.10 17.38 26.82
N VAL A 231 3.46 16.86 25.64
CA VAL A 231 4.67 16.04 25.43
C VAL A 231 5.59 16.56 24.33
N SER A 232 5.17 17.57 23.57
CA SER A 232 6.01 18.28 22.62
C SER A 232 5.67 19.77 22.63
N THR A 233 6.70 20.60 22.54
CA THR A 233 6.57 22.06 22.37
C THR A 233 6.24 22.48 20.94
N LEU A 234 6.18 21.53 20.00
CA LEU A 234 5.89 21.78 18.58
C LEU A 234 4.43 21.47 18.26
N GLU A 235 3.77 22.42 17.59
CA GLU A 235 2.38 22.29 17.13
C GLU A 235 2.26 21.37 15.91
N ASP A 236 3.24 21.41 14.99
CA ASP A 236 3.21 20.62 13.75
C ASP A 236 3.68 19.17 14.01
N VAL A 237 2.73 18.23 13.93
CA VAL A 237 2.99 16.78 14.05
C VAL A 237 3.82 16.29 12.86
N GLN A 238 4.93 15.62 13.14
CA GLN A 238 5.78 15.02 12.10
C GLN A 238 5.40 13.57 11.81
N HIS A 239 4.61 13.35 10.76
CA HIS A 239 4.31 12.00 10.30
C HIS A 239 5.45 11.37 9.51
N GLN A 240 5.83 10.16 9.90
CA GLN A 240 6.88 9.39 9.25
C GLN A 240 6.37 7.99 8.89
N GLY A 241 6.73 7.48 7.71
CA GLY A 241 6.35 6.13 7.28
C GLY A 241 6.99 5.02 8.12
N ILE A 242 6.48 3.80 8.00
CA ILE A 242 6.97 2.61 8.76
C ILE A 242 8.41 2.21 8.40
N TYR A 243 8.89 2.63 7.22
CA TYR A 243 10.25 2.36 6.76
C TYR A 243 11.26 3.42 7.17
N GLN A 244 10.84 4.47 7.87
CA GLN A 244 11.73 5.57 8.24
C GLN A 244 12.85 5.05 9.15
N PRO A 245 14.13 5.30 8.82
CA PRO A 245 15.23 4.98 9.71
C PRO A 245 15.39 6.07 10.77
N PHE A 246 15.71 5.66 11.98
CA PHE A 246 15.87 6.53 13.15
C PHE A 246 17.33 6.48 13.62
N ARG A 247 17.77 7.53 14.32
CA ARG A 247 19.15 7.60 14.83
C ARG A 247 19.44 6.39 15.71
N MET A 248 20.54 5.73 15.40
CA MET A 248 20.96 4.51 16.06
C MET A 248 21.55 4.81 17.45
N PRO A 249 21.15 4.10 18.52
CA PRO A 249 21.76 4.24 19.84
C PRO A 249 23.28 4.04 19.80
N GLY A 250 24.01 4.80 20.63
CA GLY A 250 25.46 4.85 20.68
C GLY A 250 26.11 5.68 19.57
N THR A 251 25.34 6.30 18.65
CA THR A 251 25.93 7.07 17.54
C THR A 251 25.74 8.58 17.72
N PRO A 252 26.62 9.43 17.13
CA PRO A 252 26.60 10.88 17.30
C PRO A 252 25.24 11.53 17.00
N THR A 253 24.90 12.55 17.78
CA THR A 253 23.73 13.42 17.56
C THR A 253 24.11 14.72 16.86
N LYS A 254 23.10 15.52 16.47
CA LYS A 254 23.31 16.87 15.90
C LYS A 254 23.95 17.86 16.89
N LEU A 255 23.90 17.56 18.21
CA LEU A 255 24.47 18.41 19.25
C LEU A 255 26.01 18.52 19.14
N ASN A 256 26.64 17.57 18.46
CA ASN A 256 28.07 17.56 18.16
C ASN A 256 28.48 18.50 17.01
N GLY A 257 27.53 19.23 16.40
CA GLY A 257 27.80 20.04 15.21
C GLY A 257 27.96 19.21 13.93
N LYS A 258 28.02 19.89 12.77
CA LYS A 258 27.94 19.25 11.45
C LYS A 258 29.29 18.90 10.81
N ALA A 259 30.42 19.31 11.40
CA ALA A 259 31.73 19.12 10.81
C ALA A 259 32.49 17.97 11.49
N ALA A 260 33.35 17.29 10.71
CA ALA A 260 34.29 16.29 11.23
C ALA A 260 35.24 16.87 12.29
N GLY A 261 35.55 18.17 12.20
CA GLY A 261 36.46 18.89 13.11
C GLY A 261 35.78 19.58 14.30
N SER A 262 34.50 19.28 14.59
CA SER A 262 33.84 19.84 15.79
C SER A 262 34.61 19.47 17.06
N LYS A 263 35.20 20.46 17.72
CA LYS A 263 36.02 20.30 18.93
C LYS A 263 35.16 20.15 20.20
N ILE A 264 34.24 19.18 20.20
CA ILE A 264 33.44 18.86 21.39
C ILE A 264 34.14 17.72 22.12
N LYS A 265 34.52 17.98 23.38
CA LYS A 265 35.30 17.07 24.23
C LYS A 265 34.49 15.83 24.61
N ASP A 266 33.23 16.03 25.02
CA ASP A 266 32.30 14.97 25.42
C ASP A 266 31.21 14.82 24.34
N LYS A 267 31.23 13.71 23.60
CA LYS A 267 30.30 13.51 22.48
C LYS A 267 28.90 13.19 22.99
N TYR A 268 27.93 13.88 22.41
CA TYR A 268 26.51 13.64 22.66
C TYR A 268 26.02 12.54 21.70
N GLU A 269 25.78 11.35 22.24
CA GLU A 269 25.30 10.18 21.51
C GLU A 269 23.79 10.01 21.65
N ALA A 270 23.17 9.24 20.75
CA ALA A 270 21.82 8.78 21.00
C ALA A 270 21.86 7.74 22.13
N VAL A 271 21.18 8.00 23.24
CA VAL A 271 21.19 7.10 24.41
C VAL A 271 19.84 6.44 24.54
N ALA A 272 19.82 5.11 24.65
CA ALA A 272 18.61 4.32 24.78
C ALA A 272 18.38 3.90 26.24
N PHE A 273 17.12 3.94 26.64
CA PHE A 273 16.63 3.45 27.91
C PHE A 273 15.53 2.43 27.66
N VAL A 274 15.58 1.29 28.34
CA VAL A 274 14.61 0.21 28.24
C VAL A 274 13.64 0.24 29.41
N HIS A 275 12.38 -0.05 29.14
CA HIS A 275 11.43 -0.43 30.16
C HIS A 275 11.31 -1.95 30.21
N ASN A 276 11.62 -2.54 31.35
CA ASN A 276 11.44 -3.97 31.59
C ASN A 276 10.04 -4.27 32.13
N GLY A 277 9.46 -5.39 31.69
CA GLY A 277 8.22 -5.94 32.24
C GLY A 277 8.44 -6.53 33.63
N GLU A 278 7.36 -7.07 34.21
CA GLU A 278 7.40 -7.74 35.52
C GLU A 278 8.31 -8.97 35.53
N ASP A 279 8.58 -9.56 34.37
CA ASP A 279 9.48 -10.69 34.16
C ASP A 279 10.96 -10.29 34.05
N GLY A 280 11.27 -9.00 34.22
CA GLY A 280 12.63 -8.44 34.10
C GLY A 280 13.16 -8.40 32.66
N LYS A 281 12.34 -8.72 31.65
CA LYS A 281 12.72 -8.66 30.24
C LYS A 281 12.22 -7.37 29.60
N PRO A 282 12.82 -6.92 28.48
CA PRO A 282 12.32 -5.74 27.76
C PRO A 282 10.84 -5.89 27.40
N TRP A 283 10.05 -4.89 27.77
CA TRP A 283 8.61 -4.84 27.53
C TRP A 283 8.29 -5.02 26.04
N ARG A 284 7.38 -5.93 25.70
CA ARG A 284 6.90 -6.14 24.32
C ARG A 284 5.46 -5.67 24.19
N CYS A 285 5.15 -5.04 23.07
CA CYS A 285 3.83 -4.54 22.77
C CYS A 285 3.10 -5.51 21.84
N SER A 286 1.93 -6.00 22.25
CA SER A 286 1.04 -6.62 21.29
C SER A 286 0.42 -5.57 20.38
N LEU A 287 0.11 -5.96 19.15
CA LEU A 287 -0.61 -5.08 18.24
C LEU A 287 -1.96 -4.66 18.83
N ASP A 288 -2.67 -5.59 19.47
CA ASP A 288 -3.98 -5.33 20.06
C ASP A 288 -3.95 -4.23 21.12
N TYR A 289 -2.88 -4.23 21.94
CA TYR A 289 -2.60 -3.19 22.93
C TYR A 289 -2.44 -1.83 22.25
N LEU A 290 -1.60 -1.74 21.23
CA LEU A 290 -1.35 -0.48 20.50
C LEU A 290 -2.61 0.04 19.78
N LEU A 291 -3.41 -0.86 19.19
CA LEU A 291 -4.68 -0.49 18.55
C LEU A 291 -5.70 0.10 19.52
N GLY A 292 -5.66 -0.31 20.80
CA GLY A 292 -6.47 0.29 21.86
C GLY A 292 -6.19 1.78 22.09
N TYR A 293 -5.01 2.26 21.72
CA TYR A 293 -4.65 3.68 21.77
C TYR A 293 -4.89 4.38 20.44
N ALA A 294 -4.47 3.76 19.33
CA ALA A 294 -4.66 4.32 17.99
C ALA A 294 -6.14 4.62 17.69
N GLY A 295 -7.06 3.74 18.08
CA GLY A 295 -8.49 3.85 17.79
C GLY A 295 -9.23 4.99 18.51
N VAL A 296 -8.62 5.67 19.48
CA VAL A 296 -9.28 6.68 20.33
C VAL A 296 -9.69 7.93 19.54
N ARG A 297 -8.92 8.33 18.53
CA ARG A 297 -9.18 9.53 17.72
C ARG A 297 -9.97 9.25 16.42
N GLY A 298 -10.57 8.07 16.30
CA GLY A 298 -11.28 7.63 15.10
C GLY A 298 -10.35 7.00 14.05
N GLY A 299 -10.91 6.16 13.17
CA GLY A 299 -10.19 5.40 12.13
C GLY A 299 -11.05 4.26 11.58
N LYS A 300 -10.54 3.48 10.63
CA LYS A 300 -11.21 2.25 10.14
C LYS A 300 -11.50 1.28 11.29
N ASP A 301 -12.47 0.40 11.09
CA ASP A 301 -12.90 -0.57 12.09
C ASP A 301 -11.69 -1.40 12.59
N ARG A 302 -11.37 -1.26 13.89
CA ARG A 302 -10.33 -2.03 14.59
C ARG A 302 -10.47 -3.52 14.32
N ALA A 303 -11.70 -4.03 14.24
CA ALA A 303 -11.97 -5.44 13.95
C ALA A 303 -11.64 -5.81 12.50
N GLU A 304 -11.91 -4.94 11.53
CA GLU A 304 -11.53 -5.13 10.13
C GLU A 304 -10.00 -5.20 9.98
N LEU A 305 -9.30 -4.32 10.68
CA LEU A 305 -7.85 -4.25 10.69
C LEU A 305 -7.19 -5.48 11.32
N ILE A 306 -7.67 -5.92 12.48
CA ILE A 306 -7.23 -7.15 13.14
C ILE A 306 -7.46 -8.36 12.22
N GLU A 307 -8.64 -8.45 11.60
CA GLU A 307 -8.96 -9.54 10.67
C GLU A 307 -8.07 -9.50 9.43
N LEU A 308 -7.79 -8.32 8.85
CA LEU A 308 -6.86 -8.19 7.74
C LEU A 308 -5.45 -8.62 8.12
N MET A 309 -4.98 -8.30 9.32
CA MET A 309 -3.65 -8.72 9.78
C MET A 309 -3.58 -10.22 10.04
N ARG A 310 -4.58 -10.77 10.74
CA ARG A 310 -4.72 -12.22 11.00
C ARG A 310 -4.78 -13.04 9.71
N THR A 311 -5.42 -12.50 8.68
CA THR A 311 -5.62 -13.21 7.41
C THR A 311 -4.59 -12.84 6.33
N ALA A 312 -3.64 -11.96 6.64
CA ALA A 312 -2.78 -11.31 5.65
C ALA A 312 -3.54 -10.69 4.47
N GLY A 313 -4.74 -10.18 4.75
CA GLY A 313 -5.69 -9.62 3.80
C GLY A 313 -6.45 -10.66 2.98
N ARG A 314 -6.27 -11.96 3.22
CA ARG A 314 -7.01 -13.01 2.51
C ARG A 314 -8.37 -13.22 3.14
N THR A 315 -9.36 -13.64 2.38
CA THR A 315 -10.63 -14.08 3.00
C THR A 315 -10.49 -15.56 3.35
N PRO A 316 -10.70 -15.97 4.61
CA PRO A 316 -10.72 -17.40 4.97
C PRO A 316 -11.69 -18.15 4.07
N ILE A 317 -11.31 -19.37 3.67
CA ILE A 317 -12.03 -20.12 2.64
C ILE A 317 -13.48 -20.42 3.04
N GLU A 318 -13.74 -20.67 4.33
CA GLU A 318 -15.08 -20.81 4.91
C GLU A 318 -15.92 -19.53 4.81
N ARG A 319 -15.31 -18.37 5.09
CA ARG A 319 -15.98 -17.07 4.95
C ARG A 319 -16.26 -16.76 3.48
N ALA A 320 -15.33 -17.08 2.59
CA ALA A 320 -15.52 -16.93 1.15
C ALA A 320 -16.65 -17.82 0.62
N LYS A 321 -16.76 -19.06 1.12
CA LYS A 321 -17.88 -19.98 0.82
C LYS A 321 -19.23 -19.38 1.20
N LYS A 322 -19.31 -18.70 2.36
CA LYS A 322 -20.54 -18.06 2.83
C LYS A 322 -20.88 -16.78 2.06
N LEU A 323 -19.89 -15.94 1.77
CA LEU A 323 -20.09 -14.64 1.09
C LEU A 323 -20.27 -14.79 -0.42
N TRP A 324 -19.57 -15.73 -1.05
CA TRP A 324 -19.55 -15.95 -2.49
C TRP A 324 -19.65 -17.45 -2.82
N PRO A 325 -20.80 -18.09 -2.54
CA PRO A 325 -20.96 -19.54 -2.71
C PRO A 325 -20.75 -20.00 -4.15
N GLU A 326 -21.24 -19.24 -5.13
CA GLU A 326 -21.04 -19.54 -6.55
C GLU A 326 -19.58 -19.42 -6.98
N TRP A 327 -18.87 -18.41 -6.47
CA TRP A 327 -17.43 -18.27 -6.71
C TRP A 327 -16.68 -19.46 -6.09
N TYR A 328 -17.01 -19.85 -4.86
CA TYR A 328 -16.36 -20.98 -4.19
C TYR A 328 -16.55 -22.27 -4.98
N GLN A 329 -17.78 -22.55 -5.39
CA GLN A 329 -18.11 -23.70 -6.21
C GLN A 329 -17.30 -23.71 -7.51
N ALA A 330 -17.33 -22.62 -8.27
CA ALA A 330 -16.63 -22.54 -9.55
C ALA A 330 -15.09 -22.60 -9.41
N ARG A 331 -14.51 -21.94 -8.41
CA ARG A 331 -13.03 -21.82 -8.28
C ARG A 331 -12.39 -22.94 -7.50
N ILE A 332 -13.01 -23.37 -6.41
CA ILE A 332 -12.40 -24.26 -5.43
C ILE A 332 -12.84 -25.70 -5.66
N VAL A 333 -14.13 -25.92 -5.93
CA VAL A 333 -14.66 -27.27 -6.16
C VAL A 333 -14.44 -27.69 -7.62
N GLU A 334 -14.78 -26.83 -8.57
CA GLU A 334 -14.73 -27.16 -10.01
C GLU A 334 -13.41 -26.77 -10.69
N GLY A 335 -12.51 -26.05 -10.00
CA GLY A 335 -11.20 -25.67 -10.55
C GLY A 335 -11.23 -24.72 -11.75
N LYS A 336 -12.35 -24.04 -12.03
CA LYS A 336 -12.49 -23.19 -13.23
C LYS A 336 -11.56 -21.97 -13.17
N ALA A 337 -10.83 -21.74 -14.26
CA ALA A 337 -9.89 -20.62 -14.42
C ALA A 337 -10.56 -19.25 -14.22
N PRO A 338 -9.93 -18.29 -13.51
CA PRO A 338 -10.47 -16.97 -13.19
C PRO A 338 -11.19 -16.31 -14.36
N GLY A 339 -12.47 -15.97 -14.15
CA GLY A 339 -13.25 -15.27 -15.15
C GLY A 339 -12.66 -13.88 -15.35
N ARG A 340 -12.66 -13.41 -16.59
CA ARG A 340 -12.16 -12.10 -16.94
C ARG A 340 -13.32 -11.13 -17.07
N TRP A 341 -13.16 -9.92 -16.55
CA TRP A 341 -14.06 -8.83 -16.91
C TRP A 341 -13.82 -8.49 -18.38
N THR A 342 -14.80 -8.79 -19.24
CA THR A 342 -14.79 -8.40 -20.64
C THR A 342 -15.64 -7.15 -20.83
N CYS A 343 -15.08 -6.14 -21.47
CA CYS A 343 -15.77 -4.92 -21.85
C CYS A 343 -16.25 -5.01 -23.31
N LYS A 344 -17.20 -4.14 -23.68
CA LYS A 344 -17.59 -3.96 -25.08
C LYS A 344 -16.50 -3.18 -25.83
N ARG A 345 -16.38 -3.43 -27.14
CA ARG A 345 -15.48 -2.71 -28.06
C ARG A 345 -15.61 -1.18 -27.95
N ASP A 346 -16.81 -0.67 -27.71
CA ASP A 346 -17.07 0.77 -27.53
C ASP A 346 -16.12 1.44 -26.53
N LEU A 347 -15.64 0.72 -25.50
CA LEU A 347 -14.70 1.26 -24.52
C LEU A 347 -13.30 1.46 -25.11
N TYR A 348 -12.85 0.55 -25.99
CA TYR A 348 -11.59 0.67 -26.70
C TYR A 348 -11.64 1.85 -27.67
N ASP A 349 -12.66 1.90 -28.54
CA ASP A 349 -12.83 2.97 -29.52
C ASP A 349 -12.97 4.34 -28.84
N TRP A 350 -13.73 4.40 -27.75
CA TRP A 350 -13.86 5.62 -26.94
C TRP A 350 -12.52 6.08 -26.39
N TRP A 351 -11.70 5.16 -25.86
CA TRP A 351 -10.40 5.49 -25.32
C TRP A 351 -9.43 5.94 -26.41
N LEU A 352 -9.44 5.29 -27.57
CA LEU A 352 -8.64 5.69 -28.73
C LEU A 352 -8.88 7.18 -29.06
N GLY A 353 -10.15 7.60 -29.12
CA GLY A 353 -10.50 9.01 -29.30
C GLY A 353 -10.13 9.91 -28.11
N GLN A 354 -10.07 9.41 -26.87
CA GLN A 354 -9.54 10.19 -25.74
C GLN A 354 -8.03 10.43 -25.87
N VAL A 355 -7.27 9.44 -26.35
CA VAL A 355 -5.82 9.60 -26.54
C VAL A 355 -5.56 10.69 -27.58
N GLU A 356 -6.26 10.63 -28.71
CA GLU A 356 -6.11 11.61 -29.80
C GLU A 356 -6.42 13.04 -29.35
N THR A 357 -7.43 13.23 -28.49
CA THR A 357 -7.93 14.57 -28.14
C THR A 357 -7.41 15.13 -26.82
N LYS A 358 -6.96 14.28 -25.89
CA LYS A 358 -6.65 14.70 -24.51
C LYS A 358 -5.27 14.27 -24.02
N ALA A 359 -4.48 13.54 -24.81
CA ALA A 359 -3.12 13.24 -24.42
C ALA A 359 -2.29 14.53 -24.25
N THR A 360 -1.28 14.44 -23.40
CA THR A 360 -0.34 15.55 -23.12
C THR A 360 1.09 15.02 -23.20
N ASP A 361 2.05 15.92 -23.46
CA ASP A 361 3.48 15.62 -23.68
C ASP A 361 4.04 14.53 -22.73
N HIS A 362 3.83 14.69 -21.42
CA HIS A 362 4.41 13.79 -20.41
C HIS A 362 3.66 12.45 -20.23
N HIS A 363 2.49 12.27 -20.84
CA HIS A 363 1.58 11.15 -20.59
C HIS A 363 1.34 10.24 -21.80
N ARG A 364 1.95 10.53 -22.96
CA ARG A 364 1.78 9.81 -24.25
C ARG A 364 1.99 8.30 -24.14
N TYR A 365 3.12 7.89 -23.54
CA TYR A 365 3.43 6.49 -23.26
C TYR A 365 2.32 5.80 -22.45
N TRP A 366 1.84 6.47 -21.40
CA TRP A 366 0.82 5.91 -20.52
C TRP A 366 -0.56 5.83 -21.19
N CYS A 367 -0.88 6.75 -22.10
CA CYS A 367 -2.10 6.71 -22.90
C CYS A 367 -2.15 5.45 -23.78
N LEU A 368 -1.05 5.11 -24.47
CA LEU A 368 -0.93 3.89 -25.26
C LEU A 368 -0.85 2.63 -24.39
N ASN A 369 -0.20 2.70 -23.22
CA ASN A 369 -0.22 1.60 -22.25
C ASN A 369 -1.64 1.25 -21.78
N VAL A 370 -2.50 2.26 -21.61
CA VAL A 370 -3.92 2.07 -21.27
C VAL A 370 -4.72 1.60 -22.48
N LEU A 371 -4.38 2.03 -23.69
CA LEU A 371 -4.98 1.51 -24.93
C LEU A 371 -4.79 -0.01 -25.02
N ALA A 372 -3.58 -0.52 -24.73
CA ALA A 372 -3.31 -1.95 -24.63
C ALA A 372 -4.14 -2.66 -23.54
N ALA A 373 -4.35 -1.99 -22.40
CA ALA A 373 -5.21 -2.51 -21.34
C ALA A 373 -6.67 -2.65 -21.79
N TYR A 374 -7.19 -1.69 -22.55
CA TYR A 374 -8.55 -1.74 -23.08
C TYR A 374 -8.67 -2.71 -24.26
N ALA A 375 -7.67 -2.82 -25.13
CA ALA A 375 -7.62 -3.86 -26.16
C ALA A 375 -7.78 -5.24 -25.53
N ARG A 376 -7.00 -5.50 -24.47
CA ARG A 376 -7.10 -6.71 -23.65
C ARG A 376 -8.50 -6.88 -23.03
N LYS A 377 -9.07 -5.84 -22.41
CA LYS A 377 -10.42 -5.93 -21.80
C LYS A 377 -11.54 -6.15 -22.84
N CYS A 378 -11.39 -5.63 -24.04
CA CYS A 378 -12.42 -5.66 -25.09
C CYS A 378 -12.22 -6.80 -26.09
N GLY A 379 -11.12 -7.54 -26.00
CA GLY A 379 -10.82 -8.66 -26.90
C GLY A 379 -10.31 -8.22 -28.27
N ILE A 380 -9.65 -7.06 -28.35
CA ILE A 380 -9.05 -6.55 -29.60
C ILE A 380 -7.74 -7.30 -29.87
N PRO A 381 -7.51 -7.79 -31.10
CA PRO A 381 -6.24 -8.42 -31.50
C PRO A 381 -5.04 -7.47 -31.35
N TYR A 382 -3.84 -8.03 -31.19
CA TYR A 382 -2.63 -7.21 -31.06
C TYR A 382 -2.35 -6.42 -32.34
N ASP A 383 -2.51 -7.03 -33.51
CA ASP A 383 -2.26 -6.39 -34.81
C ASP A 383 -3.12 -5.12 -35.01
N GLU A 384 -4.37 -5.13 -34.54
CA GLU A 384 -5.25 -3.95 -34.58
C GLU A 384 -4.78 -2.87 -33.59
N LEU A 385 -4.40 -3.26 -32.37
CA LEU A 385 -3.82 -2.35 -31.38
C LEU A 385 -2.51 -1.72 -31.85
N GLU A 386 -1.65 -2.50 -32.51
CA GLU A 386 -0.37 -2.04 -33.05
C GLU A 386 -0.61 -0.99 -34.14
N ALA A 387 -1.49 -1.28 -35.10
CA ALA A 387 -1.85 -0.35 -36.15
C ALA A 387 -2.42 0.97 -35.59
N ASP A 388 -3.34 0.89 -34.62
CA ASP A 388 -3.93 2.06 -33.97
C ASP A 388 -2.91 2.88 -33.17
N ALA A 389 -1.99 2.21 -32.46
CA ALA A 389 -0.96 2.89 -31.68
C ALA A 389 0.06 3.59 -32.57
N LEU A 390 0.47 2.97 -33.68
CA LEU A 390 1.38 3.56 -34.66
C LEU A 390 0.71 4.74 -35.39
N ALA A 391 -0.57 4.63 -35.72
CA ALA A 391 -1.34 5.73 -36.32
C ALA A 391 -1.43 6.97 -35.42
N LEU A 392 -1.34 6.81 -34.09
CA LEU A 392 -1.32 7.91 -33.13
C LEU A 392 0.06 8.57 -32.98
N VAL A 393 1.15 7.96 -33.45
CA VAL A 393 2.52 8.48 -33.28
C VAL A 393 2.66 9.91 -33.79
N PRO A 394 2.22 10.29 -35.01
CA PRO A 394 2.35 11.66 -35.49
C PRO A 394 1.63 12.68 -34.59
N THR A 395 0.43 12.35 -34.13
CA THR A 395 -0.36 13.21 -33.22
C THR A 395 0.32 13.35 -31.87
N LEU A 396 0.83 12.25 -31.31
CA LEU A 396 1.51 12.25 -30.02
C LEU A 396 2.86 12.96 -30.10
N GLU A 397 3.60 12.80 -31.19
CA GLU A 397 4.85 13.52 -31.44
C GLU A 397 4.62 15.02 -31.57
N GLY A 398 3.52 15.44 -32.19
CA GLY A 398 3.13 16.85 -32.26
C GLY A 398 2.91 17.53 -30.89
N LEU A 399 2.82 16.76 -29.80
CA LEU A 399 2.73 17.28 -28.43
C LEU A 399 4.11 17.55 -27.79
N THR A 400 5.22 17.20 -28.45
CA THR A 400 6.57 17.37 -27.90
C THR A 400 6.87 18.84 -27.60
N VAL A 401 7.20 19.14 -26.34
CA VAL A 401 7.58 20.51 -25.90
C VAL A 401 9.08 20.69 -25.82
N ARG A 402 9.83 19.64 -25.48
CA ARG A 402 11.29 19.66 -25.35
C ARG A 402 11.93 18.82 -26.42
N GLU A 403 13.00 19.34 -27.03
CA GLU A 403 13.78 18.66 -28.08
C GLU A 403 14.37 17.32 -27.61
N ASP A 404 14.62 17.14 -26.31
CA ASP A 404 15.11 15.87 -25.76
C ASP A 404 14.00 14.85 -25.44
N ASN A 405 12.75 15.11 -25.83
CA ASN A 405 11.56 14.31 -25.48
C ASN A 405 10.70 13.93 -26.70
N HIS A 406 11.33 13.62 -27.83
CA HIS A 406 10.64 13.09 -29.01
C HIS A 406 9.96 11.74 -28.72
N PHE A 407 8.77 11.55 -29.28
CA PHE A 407 7.95 10.35 -29.19
C PHE A 407 7.94 9.62 -30.54
N THR A 408 8.59 8.45 -30.57
CA THR A 408 8.80 7.67 -31.80
C THR A 408 7.93 6.42 -31.80
N GLU A 409 7.94 5.70 -32.93
CA GLU A 409 7.30 4.39 -33.07
C GLU A 409 7.81 3.40 -32.00
N ASP A 410 9.11 3.38 -31.71
CA ASP A 410 9.69 2.53 -30.65
C ASP A 410 9.04 2.79 -29.29
N HIS A 411 8.76 4.06 -28.94
CA HIS A 411 8.07 4.41 -27.71
C HIS A 411 6.62 3.93 -27.70
N ALA A 412 5.94 3.95 -28.85
CA ALA A 412 4.58 3.44 -28.99
C ALA A 412 4.53 1.91 -28.84
N LEU A 413 5.42 1.19 -29.53
CA LEU A 413 5.54 -0.27 -29.46
C LEU A 413 5.87 -0.73 -28.03
N ALA A 414 6.83 -0.08 -27.37
CA ALA A 414 7.16 -0.36 -25.97
C ALA A 414 5.97 -0.13 -25.03
N ALA A 415 5.14 0.88 -25.29
CA ALA A 415 3.96 1.15 -24.46
C ALA A 415 2.90 0.05 -24.57
N ILE A 416 2.66 -0.45 -25.79
CA ILE A 416 1.64 -1.47 -26.08
C ILE A 416 2.10 -2.91 -25.83
N GLU A 417 3.40 -3.15 -25.65
CA GLU A 417 3.94 -4.46 -25.25
C GLU A 417 3.26 -5.01 -23.97
N ALA A 418 2.78 -4.10 -23.11
CA ALA A 418 1.97 -4.43 -21.95
C ALA A 418 0.69 -5.21 -22.28
N TYR A 419 0.26 -5.31 -23.54
CA TYR A 419 -0.80 -6.22 -23.99
C TYR A 419 -0.56 -7.67 -23.51
N TYR A 420 0.70 -8.10 -23.48
CA TYR A 420 1.11 -9.44 -23.06
C TYR A 420 1.27 -9.58 -21.53
N ASP A 421 1.23 -8.48 -20.77
CA ASP A 421 1.27 -8.54 -19.31
C ASP A 421 -0.03 -9.18 -18.76
N PRO A 422 0.06 -10.28 -17.99
CA PRO A 422 -1.11 -10.98 -17.45
C PRO A 422 -1.99 -10.10 -16.54
N ILE A 423 -1.49 -8.99 -16.00
CA ILE A 423 -2.25 -8.09 -15.12
C ILE A 423 -2.71 -6.79 -15.78
N ILE A 424 -2.35 -6.49 -17.03
CA ILE A 424 -2.69 -5.20 -17.66
C ILE A 424 -4.20 -4.93 -17.68
N HIS A 425 -4.99 -5.97 -17.91
CA HIS A 425 -6.45 -5.91 -17.95
C HIS A 425 -7.09 -5.61 -16.59
N LYS A 426 -6.31 -5.64 -15.49
CA LYS A 426 -6.77 -5.31 -14.12
C LYS A 426 -6.62 -3.82 -13.79
N LEU A 427 -6.18 -2.99 -14.73
CA LEU A 427 -6.09 -1.54 -14.53
C LEU A 427 -7.45 -0.95 -14.09
N THR A 428 -7.45 -0.31 -12.92
CA THR A 428 -8.63 0.37 -12.36
C THR A 428 -8.78 1.76 -12.95
N ARG A 429 -10.00 2.32 -12.91
CA ARG A 429 -10.28 3.70 -13.38
C ARG A 429 -9.34 4.72 -12.76
N GLU A 430 -9.21 4.70 -11.44
CA GLU A 430 -8.35 5.63 -10.69
C GLU A 430 -6.87 5.53 -11.09
N ARG A 431 -6.39 4.31 -11.39
CA ARG A 431 -5.01 4.10 -11.83
C ARG A 431 -4.79 4.59 -13.26
N ILE A 432 -5.81 4.50 -14.11
CA ILE A 432 -5.77 5.07 -15.46
C ILE A 432 -5.71 6.59 -15.37
N GLU A 433 -6.62 7.23 -14.64
CA GLU A 433 -6.64 8.69 -14.43
C GLU A 433 -5.30 9.21 -13.93
N ARG A 434 -4.72 8.54 -12.92
CA ARG A 434 -3.40 8.91 -12.37
C ARG A 434 -2.26 8.80 -13.38
N ARG A 435 -2.29 7.80 -14.26
CA ARG A 435 -1.22 7.54 -15.24
C ARG A 435 -1.29 8.48 -16.44
N THR A 436 -2.50 8.80 -16.88
CA THR A 436 -2.74 9.50 -18.14
C THR A 436 -3.09 10.97 -17.96
N ALA A 437 -3.43 11.37 -16.72
CA ALA A 437 -4.01 12.68 -16.40
C ALA A 437 -5.35 12.97 -17.13
N ILE A 438 -5.99 11.93 -17.69
CA ILE A 438 -7.31 12.03 -18.34
C ILE A 438 -8.38 11.59 -17.33
N GLU A 439 -9.30 12.50 -16.99
CA GLU A 439 -10.42 12.21 -16.09
C GLU A 439 -11.40 11.21 -16.73
N LEU A 440 -11.82 10.21 -15.96
CA LEU A 440 -12.77 9.18 -16.39
C LEU A 440 -14.12 9.36 -15.65
N PRO A 441 -15.23 9.56 -16.37
CA PRO A 441 -16.52 9.80 -15.74
C PRO A 441 -16.92 8.63 -14.81
N LYS A 442 -17.43 8.97 -13.62
CA LYS A 442 -17.93 7.95 -12.69
C LYS A 442 -19.26 7.39 -13.21
N ASN A 443 -19.30 6.08 -13.40
CA ASN A 443 -20.55 5.42 -13.79
C ASN A 443 -21.58 5.57 -12.65
N LYS A 444 -22.67 6.29 -12.88
CA LYS A 444 -23.73 6.49 -11.88
C LYS A 444 -24.60 5.24 -11.81
N ARG A 445 -24.31 4.34 -10.87
CA ARG A 445 -25.18 3.20 -10.57
C ARG A 445 -25.99 3.50 -9.31
N ASN A 446 -27.30 3.25 -9.36
CA ASN A 446 -28.21 3.44 -8.22
C ASN A 446 -28.05 2.37 -7.10
N GLY A 447 -27.09 1.44 -7.24
CA GLY A 447 -26.78 0.37 -6.29
C GLY A 447 -27.85 -0.72 -6.14
N ARG A 448 -29.01 -0.61 -6.82
CA ARG A 448 -30.13 -1.54 -6.65
C ARG A 448 -29.91 -2.81 -7.46
N LYS A 449 -30.29 -3.96 -6.88
CA LYS A 449 -30.43 -5.21 -7.64
C LYS A 449 -31.49 -5.03 -8.73
N GLN A 450 -31.30 -5.65 -9.89
CA GLN A 450 -32.20 -5.49 -11.05
C GLN A 450 -33.66 -5.78 -10.69
N ALA A 451 -33.92 -6.83 -9.92
CA ALA A 451 -35.27 -7.17 -9.46
C ALA A 451 -35.93 -6.03 -8.65
N VAL A 452 -35.21 -5.42 -7.72
CA VAL A 452 -35.71 -4.29 -6.90
C VAL A 452 -35.92 -3.05 -7.77
N HIS A 453 -35.02 -2.82 -8.73
CA HIS A 453 -35.16 -1.72 -9.67
C HIS A 453 -36.41 -1.88 -10.54
N LEU A 454 -36.62 -3.07 -11.11
CA LEU A 454 -37.79 -3.39 -11.94
C LEU A 454 -39.08 -3.40 -11.12
N ALA A 455 -39.08 -3.94 -9.91
CA ALA A 455 -40.24 -3.93 -9.02
C ALA A 455 -40.67 -2.49 -8.73
N ARG A 456 -39.74 -1.62 -8.36
CA ARG A 456 -40.05 -0.21 -8.11
C ARG A 456 -40.52 0.50 -9.37
N ALA A 457 -39.89 0.25 -10.53
CA ALA A 457 -40.33 0.82 -11.80
C ALA A 457 -41.77 0.40 -12.12
N ARG A 458 -42.11 -0.88 -11.92
CA ARG A 458 -43.47 -1.40 -12.09
C ARG A 458 -44.45 -0.79 -11.11
N THR A 459 -44.09 -0.66 -9.83
CA THR A 459 -44.95 -0.03 -8.81
C THR A 459 -45.22 1.44 -9.12
N VAL A 460 -44.20 2.20 -9.53
CA VAL A 460 -44.38 3.60 -9.97
C VAL A 460 -45.28 3.64 -11.20
N GLN A 461 -45.06 2.73 -12.16
CA GLN A 461 -45.86 2.65 -13.38
C GLN A 461 -47.32 2.23 -13.12
N GLU A 462 -47.58 1.37 -12.13
CA GLU A 462 -48.92 1.01 -11.68
C GLU A 462 -49.61 2.16 -10.93
N PHE A 463 -48.85 3.03 -10.28
CA PHE A 463 -49.38 4.23 -9.64
C PHE A 463 -49.69 5.32 -10.67
N ASP A 464 -48.80 5.52 -11.65
CA ASP A 464 -48.91 6.59 -12.66
C ASP A 464 -49.89 6.24 -13.81
N ASP A 465 -50.02 4.97 -14.18
CA ASP A 465 -50.97 4.46 -15.20
C ASP A 465 -51.67 3.17 -14.69
N PRO A 466 -52.61 3.30 -13.73
CA PRO A 466 -53.27 2.18 -13.09
C PRO A 466 -54.16 1.37 -14.05
N ASP A 467 -54.72 2.03 -15.07
CA ASP A 467 -55.56 1.39 -16.08
C ASP A 467 -54.72 0.62 -17.13
N GLY A 468 -53.40 0.85 -17.13
CA GLY A 468 -52.45 0.15 -17.97
C GLY A 468 -52.68 0.42 -19.45
N ALA A 469 -52.98 1.67 -19.82
CA ALA A 469 -53.24 2.07 -21.21
C ALA A 469 -52.04 1.79 -22.13
N TRP A 470 -50.82 1.73 -21.57
CA TRP A 470 -49.61 1.30 -22.27
C TRP A 470 -49.54 -0.19 -22.60
N ARG A 471 -50.36 -1.04 -21.97
CA ARG A 471 -50.35 -2.49 -22.17
C ARG A 471 -51.09 -2.81 -23.46
N ASN A 472 -50.38 -3.29 -24.47
CA ASN A 472 -51.01 -3.84 -25.65
C ASN A 472 -51.74 -5.16 -25.29
N LYS A 473 -53.07 -5.11 -25.17
CA LYS A 473 -53.91 -6.24 -24.74
C LYS A 473 -54.18 -7.26 -25.86
N ASP A 474 -53.93 -6.88 -27.12
CA ASP A 474 -54.23 -7.71 -28.30
C ASP A 474 -53.01 -8.50 -28.79
N GLY A 475 -51.91 -8.50 -28.02
CA GLY A 475 -50.59 -8.88 -28.53
C GLY A 475 -50.09 -7.85 -29.54
N ALA A 476 -48.79 -7.71 -29.72
CA ALA A 476 -48.29 -6.91 -30.85
C ALA A 476 -48.25 -7.80 -32.08
N PRO A 477 -49.13 -7.64 -33.09
CA PRO A 477 -48.88 -8.26 -34.39
C PRO A 477 -47.59 -7.60 -34.89
N THR A 478 -46.51 -8.36 -35.08
CA THR A 478 -45.32 -7.72 -35.64
C THR A 478 -45.70 -7.32 -37.06
N LYS A 479 -45.56 -6.04 -37.38
CA LYS A 479 -45.78 -5.54 -38.75
C LYS A 479 -44.92 -6.30 -39.78
N ALA A 480 -43.93 -7.09 -39.34
CA ALA A 480 -43.14 -7.99 -40.15
C ALA A 480 -43.94 -9.22 -40.60
N ASP A 481 -44.70 -9.88 -39.72
CA ASP A 481 -45.45 -11.10 -40.04
C ASP A 481 -46.59 -10.78 -41.01
N LEU A 482 -47.36 -9.72 -40.73
CA LEU A 482 -48.42 -9.23 -41.63
C LEU A 482 -47.91 -8.87 -43.03
N VAL A 483 -46.75 -8.22 -43.11
CA VAL A 483 -46.13 -7.86 -44.41
C VAL A 483 -45.66 -9.09 -45.17
N ARG A 484 -45.10 -10.09 -44.47
CA ARG A 484 -44.57 -11.31 -45.08
C ARG A 484 -45.67 -12.27 -45.53
N GLU A 485 -46.71 -12.46 -44.73
CA GLU A 485 -47.88 -13.28 -45.11
C GLU A 485 -48.58 -12.67 -46.31
N TYR A 486 -48.86 -11.36 -46.28
CA TYR A 486 -49.50 -10.68 -47.41
C TYR A 486 -48.65 -10.71 -48.69
N ALA A 487 -47.32 -10.54 -48.58
CA ALA A 487 -46.43 -10.65 -49.73
C ALA A 487 -46.32 -12.09 -50.28
N ALA A 488 -46.48 -13.11 -49.43
CA ALA A 488 -46.48 -14.51 -49.85
C ALA A 488 -47.78 -14.92 -50.56
N GLU A 489 -48.93 -14.39 -50.12
CA GLU A 489 -50.24 -14.61 -50.76
C GLU A 489 -50.44 -13.77 -52.04
N HIS A 490 -49.71 -12.65 -52.16
CA HIS A 490 -49.78 -11.73 -53.29
C HIS A 490 -48.38 -11.41 -53.85
N PRO A 491 -47.71 -12.37 -54.52
CA PRO A 491 -46.33 -12.24 -55.00
C PRO A 491 -46.12 -11.13 -56.04
N ASP A 492 -47.20 -10.72 -56.73
CA ASP A 492 -47.16 -9.69 -57.77
C ASP A 492 -47.41 -8.26 -57.22
N ALA A 493 -47.79 -8.14 -55.94
CA ALA A 493 -48.13 -6.85 -55.34
C ALA A 493 -46.86 -6.01 -55.08
N ASN A 494 -46.85 -4.77 -55.54
CA ASN A 494 -45.74 -3.86 -55.27
C ASN A 494 -45.81 -3.28 -53.85
N HIS A 495 -44.69 -2.75 -53.34
CA HIS A 495 -44.60 -2.23 -51.97
C HIS A 495 -45.67 -1.18 -51.61
N SER A 496 -46.18 -0.42 -52.58
CA SER A 496 -47.22 0.58 -52.36
C SER A 496 -48.62 -0.04 -52.25
N GLU A 497 -48.86 -1.15 -52.95
CA GLU A 497 -50.11 -1.93 -52.86
C GLU A 497 -50.21 -2.67 -51.54
N ILE A 498 -49.13 -3.32 -51.12
CA ILE A 498 -49.03 -3.97 -49.80
C ILE A 498 -49.24 -2.95 -48.67
N ALA A 499 -48.61 -1.77 -48.79
CA ALA A 499 -48.76 -0.67 -47.84
C ALA A 499 -50.23 -0.18 -47.73
N ARG A 500 -50.92 -0.07 -48.86
CA ARG A 500 -52.32 0.36 -48.92
C ARG A 500 -53.26 -0.71 -48.34
N ALA A 501 -53.03 -1.97 -48.67
CA ALA A 501 -53.87 -3.09 -48.20
C ALA A 501 -53.76 -3.33 -46.70
N LEU A 502 -52.55 -3.22 -46.14
CA LEU A 502 -52.29 -3.44 -44.71
C LEU A 502 -52.41 -2.16 -43.86
N GLY A 503 -52.69 -1.00 -44.46
CA GLY A 503 -52.79 0.27 -43.75
C GLY A 503 -51.49 0.71 -43.06
N ILE A 504 -50.33 0.39 -43.65
CA ILE A 504 -48.99 0.70 -43.10
C ILE A 504 -48.18 1.55 -44.07
N SER A 505 -47.13 2.22 -43.57
CA SER A 505 -46.31 3.07 -44.43
C SER A 505 -45.43 2.24 -45.38
N ARG A 506 -45.28 2.71 -46.62
CA ARG A 506 -44.42 2.11 -47.65
C ARG A 506 -42.97 1.83 -47.17
N PRO A 507 -42.30 2.71 -46.40
CA PRO A 507 -40.98 2.40 -45.83
C PRO A 507 -40.99 1.20 -44.87
N THR A 508 -42.10 0.97 -44.16
CA THR A 508 -42.25 -0.18 -43.25
C THR A 508 -42.34 -1.49 -44.04
N VAL A 509 -43.05 -1.49 -45.17
CA VAL A 509 -43.08 -2.65 -46.10
C VAL A 509 -41.68 -2.96 -46.64
N ILE A 510 -40.98 -1.93 -47.14
CA ILE A 510 -39.61 -2.07 -47.66
C ILE A 510 -38.65 -2.61 -46.59
N LYS A 511 -38.75 -2.13 -45.35
CA LYS A 511 -37.92 -2.58 -44.23
C LYS A 511 -38.03 -4.08 -43.98
N TRP A 512 -39.24 -4.64 -44.10
CA TRP A 512 -39.50 -6.04 -43.74
C TRP A 512 -39.39 -7.03 -44.90
N LEU A 513 -39.44 -6.55 -46.15
CA LEU A 513 -39.17 -7.33 -47.37
C LEU A 513 -37.72 -7.23 -47.87
N LYS A 514 -36.87 -6.45 -47.20
CA LYS A 514 -35.44 -6.36 -47.56
C LYS A 514 -34.74 -7.67 -47.18
N ASP A 515 -34.22 -8.39 -48.18
CA ASP A 515 -33.47 -9.63 -47.99
C ASP A 515 -32.37 -9.50 -46.93
N VAL A 516 -32.40 -10.37 -45.92
CA VAL A 516 -31.28 -10.57 -44.99
C VAL A 516 -30.38 -11.66 -45.60
N PRO A 517 -29.07 -11.42 -45.83
CA PRO A 517 -28.18 -12.45 -46.35
C PRO A 517 -28.14 -13.66 -45.41
N LYS A 518 -28.38 -14.86 -45.95
CA LYS A 518 -28.07 -16.14 -45.30
C LYS A 518 -26.55 -16.30 -45.24
N GLY A 519 -25.99 -16.29 -44.03
CA GLY A 519 -24.60 -16.70 -43.79
C GLY A 519 -23.81 -15.74 -42.91
N ALA A 520 -24.02 -15.80 -41.60
CA ALA A 520 -23.07 -15.33 -40.61
C ALA A 520 -22.98 -16.38 -39.50
N THR A 521 -22.21 -17.44 -39.76
CA THR A 521 -21.67 -18.29 -38.70
C THR A 521 -20.62 -17.48 -37.94
N GLU A 522 -20.79 -17.32 -36.64
CA GLU A 522 -19.77 -16.78 -35.75
C GLU A 522 -18.46 -17.58 -35.92
N PRO A 523 -17.28 -16.94 -35.98
CA PRO A 523 -16.02 -17.67 -36.01
C PRO A 523 -15.86 -18.47 -34.70
N GLU A 524 -15.52 -19.75 -34.82
CA GLU A 524 -15.17 -20.61 -33.70
C GLU A 524 -14.10 -19.95 -32.83
N LYS A 525 -14.41 -19.80 -31.54
CA LYS A 525 -13.40 -19.38 -30.55
C LYS A 525 -12.37 -20.50 -30.40
N PRO A 526 -11.06 -20.19 -30.37
CA PRO A 526 -10.05 -21.18 -30.07
C PRO A 526 -10.33 -21.79 -28.68
N LYS A 527 -10.15 -23.11 -28.57
CA LYS A 527 -10.37 -23.83 -27.33
C LYS A 527 -9.35 -23.37 -26.27
N PRO A 528 -9.76 -23.20 -25.00
CA PRO A 528 -8.88 -22.71 -23.93
C PRO A 528 -7.67 -23.59 -23.63
N ASP A 529 -7.66 -24.84 -24.11
CA ASP A 529 -6.65 -25.83 -23.72
C ASP A 529 -5.34 -25.72 -24.52
N ASP A 530 -5.29 -24.92 -25.59
CA ASP A 530 -4.11 -24.78 -26.46
C ASP A 530 -3.19 -23.59 -26.10
N LEU A 531 -3.42 -22.89 -24.98
CA LEU A 531 -2.58 -21.77 -24.54
C LEU A 531 -2.10 -21.93 -23.10
N TYR A 532 -1.12 -22.83 -22.96
CA TYR A 532 -0.03 -22.85 -21.98
C TYR A 532 -0.35 -22.95 -20.47
N GLU A 533 0.44 -23.84 -19.88
CA GLU A 533 0.45 -24.34 -18.51
C GLU A 533 0.55 -23.25 -17.43
N LEU A 534 -0.26 -23.41 -16.38
CA LEU A 534 -0.17 -22.63 -15.16
C LEU A 534 0.35 -23.52 -14.01
N TYR A 535 1.67 -23.63 -13.89
CA TYR A 535 2.32 -24.07 -12.66
C TYR A 535 3.10 -22.90 -12.06
N ASN A 536 2.65 -22.40 -10.91
CA ASN A 536 3.38 -21.40 -10.11
C ASN A 536 3.74 -22.00 -8.74
N PRO A 537 4.95 -22.57 -8.58
CA PRO A 537 5.42 -23.22 -7.35
C PRO A 537 5.37 -22.32 -6.10
N ALA A 538 5.50 -20.99 -6.25
CA ALA A 538 5.59 -20.04 -5.15
C ALA A 538 4.32 -19.94 -4.27
N MET A 539 3.19 -20.45 -4.76
CA MET A 539 1.89 -20.35 -4.07
C MET A 539 1.59 -21.52 -3.13
N VAL A 540 2.20 -22.68 -3.38
CA VAL A 540 2.21 -23.81 -2.42
C VAL A 540 3.22 -23.53 -1.30
N GLU A 541 4.26 -22.75 -1.61
CA GLU A 541 5.38 -22.44 -0.71
C GLU A 541 5.00 -21.59 0.52
N LEU A 542 4.13 -20.60 0.37
CA LEU A 542 3.74 -19.72 1.48
C LEU A 542 2.88 -20.42 2.54
N ARG A 543 2.06 -21.40 2.14
CA ARG A 543 1.11 -22.05 3.06
C ARG A 543 1.82 -22.98 4.04
N ALA A 544 2.74 -23.83 3.57
CA ALA A 544 3.50 -24.68 4.49
C ALA A 544 4.65 -23.97 5.22
N ALA A 545 5.11 -22.79 4.75
CA ALA A 545 6.05 -21.97 5.53
C ALA A 545 5.37 -21.33 6.76
N LEU A 546 4.09 -20.94 6.64
CA LEU A 546 3.28 -20.48 7.77
C LEU A 546 2.94 -21.63 8.74
N ASP A 547 2.67 -22.82 8.21
CA ASP A 547 2.38 -23.99 9.05
C ASP A 547 3.65 -24.49 9.79
N GLN A 548 4.84 -24.48 9.16
CA GLN A 548 6.12 -24.80 9.82
C GLN A 548 6.52 -23.76 10.88
N TYR A 549 6.32 -22.47 10.63
CA TYR A 549 6.58 -21.43 11.63
C TYR A 549 5.67 -21.60 12.85
N SER A 550 4.37 -21.90 12.64
CA SER A 550 3.42 -22.15 13.72
C SER A 550 3.73 -23.42 14.53
N LEU A 551 4.31 -24.45 13.91
CA LEU A 551 4.71 -25.69 14.59
C LEU A 551 5.99 -25.51 15.41
N SER A 552 6.99 -24.80 14.88
CA SER A 552 8.26 -24.54 15.59
C SER A 552 8.15 -23.55 16.76
N ALA A 553 7.12 -22.70 16.78
CA ALA A 553 6.82 -21.80 17.90
C ALA A 553 6.27 -22.55 19.13
N ASN A 554 5.56 -23.66 18.92
CA ASN A 554 5.05 -24.51 20.01
C ASN A 554 6.19 -25.33 20.67
N ASP A 555 7.15 -25.84 19.87
CA ASP A 555 8.27 -26.65 20.39
C ASP A 555 9.35 -25.84 21.11
N ARG A 556 9.38 -24.51 20.93
CA ARG A 556 10.33 -23.58 21.59
C ARG A 556 9.74 -22.83 22.79
N GLY A 557 8.56 -23.23 23.27
CA GLY A 557 7.96 -22.69 24.51
C GLY A 557 7.39 -21.27 24.39
N TYR A 558 7.12 -20.77 23.18
CA TYR A 558 6.54 -19.43 22.99
C TYR A 558 5.01 -19.39 23.11
N LEU A 559 4.35 -20.54 23.27
CA LEU A 559 2.90 -20.66 23.44
C LEU A 559 2.56 -21.79 24.43
N SER A 560 2.88 -21.62 25.70
CA SER A 560 2.16 -22.35 26.76
C SER A 560 0.94 -21.52 27.17
N PRO A 561 -0.30 -22.03 27.02
CA PRO A 561 -1.45 -21.44 27.71
C PRO A 561 -1.18 -21.51 29.23
N PRO A 562 -1.55 -20.49 30.02
CA PRO A 562 -1.46 -20.59 31.47
C PRO A 562 -2.34 -21.75 31.95
N GLN A 563 -1.73 -22.83 32.44
CA GLN A 563 -2.40 -23.87 33.18
C GLN A 563 -2.75 -23.35 34.58
N SER A 564 -4.05 -23.38 34.87
CA SER A 564 -4.72 -23.36 36.18
C SER A 564 -4.46 -22.19 37.14
N ALA A 565 -5.46 -21.31 37.23
CA ALA A 565 -5.93 -20.76 38.50
C ALA A 565 -7.39 -21.18 38.70
N MET A 566 -7.59 -22.49 38.87
CA MET A 566 -8.81 -23.07 39.44
C MET A 566 -8.40 -24.15 40.43
N THR A 567 -7.77 -23.78 41.54
CA THR A 567 -7.94 -24.52 42.80
C THR A 567 -7.60 -23.61 43.99
N ARG A 568 -8.46 -23.72 45.01
CA ARG A 568 -8.52 -22.99 46.27
C ARG A 568 -7.25 -23.13 47.12
N LEU A 569 -6.77 -22.03 47.70
CA LEU A 569 -6.73 -21.73 49.15
C LEU A 569 -6.09 -20.37 49.39
#